data_AF-A0A3C1KEG4-F1
#
_entry.id   AF-A0A3C1KEG4-F1
#
_cell.length_a   1.000
_cell.length_b   1.000
_cell.length_c   1.000
_cell.angle_alpha   90.00
_cell.angle_beta   90.00
_cell.angle_gamma   90.00
#
_symmetry.space_group_name_H-M   'P 1'
#
loop_
_entity.id
_entity.type
_entity.pdbx_description
1 polymer ?
#
loop_
_entity_poly.entity_id
_entity_poly.type
_entity_poly.pdbx_seq_one_letter_code
_entity_poly.pdbx_strand_id
1 'polypeptide(L)'
;ALRFAALNAALAGDAAVELREGSLFEPVAGEQFDRVVSNPPFVITPRVAGVPAYEYRDAGFAGDDLVAAVVRGVGEVLTPGGVAQLLGNWEYRDGEDGLERVQAWVAASPVPLDAWIVEREQLDPLAYAQLWVRDGG
;
A
#
# COMPACT_ATOMS: atom_id res chain seq x y z
N ALA A 1 -3.55 -16.86 1.01
CA ALA A 1 -2.62 -16.07 1.84
C ALA A 1 -2.77 -16.38 3.35
N LEU A 2 -3.94 -16.14 3.96
CA LEU A 2 -4.11 -16.25 5.42
C LEU A 2 -3.74 -17.62 6.03
N ARG A 3 -4.02 -18.73 5.33
CA ARG A 3 -3.58 -20.07 5.80
C ARG A 3 -2.06 -20.19 5.94
N PHE A 4 -1.29 -19.57 5.03
CA PHE A 4 0.17 -19.54 5.14
C PHE A 4 0.64 -18.62 6.26
N ALA A 5 -0.04 -17.48 6.46
CA ALA A 5 0.25 -16.60 7.60
C ALA A 5 -0.01 -17.31 8.94
N ALA A 6 -1.11 -18.06 9.05
CA ALA A 6 -1.43 -18.87 10.23
C ALA A 6 -0.37 -19.94 10.49
N LEU A 7 0.09 -20.62 9.42
CA LEU A 7 1.18 -21.59 9.52
C LEU A 7 2.47 -20.94 10.03
N ASN A 8 2.85 -19.77 9.50
CA ASN A 8 4.03 -19.04 9.93
C ASN A 8 3.95 -18.62 11.41
N ALA A 9 2.79 -18.11 11.85
CA ALA A 9 2.56 -17.74 13.25
C ALA A 9 2.67 -18.96 14.18
N ALA A 10 2.07 -20.09 13.80
CA ALA A 10 2.15 -21.34 14.56
C ALA A 10 3.60 -21.86 14.67
N LEU A 11 4.38 -21.77 13.59
CA LEU A 11 5.80 -22.15 13.60
C LEU A 11 6.66 -21.22 14.45
N ALA A 12 6.32 -19.93 14.50
CA ALA A 12 6.98 -18.93 15.35
C ALA A 12 6.62 -19.07 16.85
N GLY A 13 5.62 -19.89 17.18
CA GLY A 13 5.12 -20.06 18.55
C GLY A 13 4.33 -18.84 19.05
N ASP A 14 3.82 -18.00 18.15
CA ASP A 14 3.08 -16.80 18.50
C ASP A 14 1.57 -17.08 18.51
N ALA A 15 0.98 -17.04 19.71
CA ALA A 15 -0.44 -17.29 19.93
C ALA A 15 -1.30 -16.01 19.85
N ALA A 16 -0.70 -14.83 19.69
CA ALA A 16 -1.41 -13.54 19.75
C ALA A 16 -1.81 -12.98 18.38
N VAL A 17 -1.59 -13.72 17.28
CA VAL A 17 -1.89 -13.25 15.93
C VAL A 17 -3.35 -13.53 15.56
N GLU A 18 -4.13 -12.46 15.40
CA GLU A 18 -5.46 -12.52 14.79
C GLU A 18 -5.37 -12.28 13.28
N LEU A 19 -6.02 -13.14 12.49
CA LEU A 19 -6.03 -13.05 11.03
C LEU A 19 -7.46 -12.84 10.55
N ARG A 20 -7.68 -11.78 9.76
CA ARG A 20 -8.97 -11.45 9.17
C ARG A 20 -8.88 -11.32 7.66
N GLU A 21 -9.87 -11.85 6.95
CA GLU A 21 -9.99 -11.76 5.51
C GLU A 21 -10.85 -10.55 5.13
N GLY A 22 -10.36 -9.72 4.21
CA GLY A 22 -11.14 -8.67 3.57
C GLY A 22 -10.26 -7.65 2.87
N SER A 23 -10.87 -6.53 2.46
CA SER A 23 -10.20 -5.48 1.71
C SER A 23 -9.77 -4.35 2.63
N LEU A 24 -8.51 -3.92 2.51
CA LEU A 24 -7.96 -2.77 3.23
C LEU A 24 -8.33 -2.78 4.73
N PHE A 25 -9.01 -1.74 5.20
CA PHE A 25 -9.41 -1.55 6.59
C PHE A 25 -10.80 -2.08 6.92
N GLU A 26 -11.54 -2.65 5.95
CA GLU A 26 -12.89 -3.19 6.19
C GLU A 26 -12.95 -4.20 7.35
N PRO A 27 -11.99 -5.14 7.52
CA PRO A 27 -12.05 -6.14 8.60
C PRO A 27 -11.80 -5.59 10.01
N VAL A 28 -11.40 -4.33 10.12
CA VAL A 28 -11.06 -3.64 11.38
C VAL A 28 -11.85 -2.34 11.52
N ALA A 29 -12.96 -2.19 10.78
CA ALA A 29 -13.77 -0.99 10.81
C ALA A 29 -14.29 -0.68 12.23
N GLY A 30 -14.01 0.53 12.72
CA GLY A 30 -14.37 0.97 14.07
C GLY A 30 -13.35 0.59 15.16
N GLU A 31 -12.33 -0.18 14.84
CA GLU A 31 -11.18 -0.42 15.73
C GLU A 31 -10.09 0.64 15.50
N GLN A 32 -9.30 0.90 16.54
CA GLN A 32 -8.16 1.82 16.47
C GLN A 32 -6.90 1.13 17.00
N PHE A 33 -5.77 1.45 16.38
CA PHE A 33 -4.48 0.86 16.67
C PHE A 33 -3.44 1.96 16.93
N ASP A 34 -2.54 1.72 17.89
CA ASP A 34 -1.42 2.62 18.11
C ASP A 34 -0.42 2.55 16.96
N ARG A 35 -0.32 1.39 16.29
CA ARG A 35 0.63 1.15 15.20
C ARG A 35 -0.05 0.40 14.07
N VAL A 36 0.07 0.96 12.86
CA VAL A 36 -0.34 0.30 11.63
C VAL A 36 0.88 0.15 10.74
N VAL A 37 1.15 -1.06 10.27
CA VAL A 37 2.22 -1.32 9.30
C VAL A 37 1.59 -1.89 8.04
N SER A 38 2.02 -1.40 6.88
CA SER A 38 1.59 -1.98 5.60
C SER A 38 2.73 -2.02 4.61
N ASN A 39 2.81 -3.15 3.93
CA ASN A 39 3.61 -3.33 2.73
C ASN A 39 2.66 -3.71 1.58
N PRO A 40 1.78 -2.77 1.16
CA PRO A 40 0.77 -3.06 0.16
C PRO A 40 1.43 -3.43 -1.17
N PRO A 41 0.81 -4.22 -2.05
CA PRO A 41 1.31 -4.41 -3.41
C PRO A 41 1.51 -3.04 -4.08
N PHE A 42 2.76 -2.66 -4.33
CA PHE A 42 3.12 -1.32 -4.80
C PHE A 42 3.71 -1.34 -6.22
N VAL A 43 3.57 -2.47 -6.94
CA VAL A 43 4.02 -2.61 -8.33
C VAL A 43 2.98 -1.98 -9.26
N ILE A 44 3.37 -0.90 -9.93
CA ILE A 44 2.54 -0.17 -10.87
C ILE A 44 2.58 -0.93 -12.20
N THR A 45 1.44 -1.51 -12.59
CA THR A 45 1.33 -2.24 -13.87
C THR A 45 0.41 -1.45 -14.82
N PRO A 46 0.84 -1.12 -16.05
CA PRO A 46 -0.01 -0.46 -17.03
C PRO A 46 -1.23 -1.33 -17.36
N ARG A 47 -2.44 -0.82 -17.14
CA ARG A 47 -3.69 -1.49 -17.55
C ARG A 47 -4.09 -1.06 -18.95
N VAL A 48 -3.59 -1.75 -19.98
CA VAL A 48 -4.07 -1.63 -21.36
C VAL A 48 -4.69 -2.95 -21.83
N ALA A 49 -5.65 -2.87 -22.75
CA ALA A 49 -6.33 -4.06 -23.28
C ALA A 49 -5.30 -5.05 -23.87
N GLY A 50 -5.36 -6.32 -23.41
CA GLY A 50 -4.49 -7.40 -23.89
C GLY A 50 -3.29 -7.73 -23.01
N VAL A 51 -3.04 -7.01 -21.91
CA VAL A 51 -1.99 -7.36 -20.94
C VAL A 51 -2.56 -8.36 -19.89
N PRO A 52 -1.94 -9.53 -19.67
CA PRO A 52 -2.38 -10.49 -18.66
C PRO A 52 -2.33 -9.90 -17.25
N ALA A 53 -3.36 -10.15 -16.45
CA ALA A 53 -3.32 -9.86 -15.02
C ALA A 53 -2.39 -10.85 -14.32
N TYR A 54 -1.38 -10.35 -13.60
CA TYR A 54 -0.53 -11.16 -12.74
C TYR A 54 -1.02 -11.03 -11.29
N GLU A 55 -1.63 -12.07 -10.74
CA GLU A 55 -2.25 -12.09 -9.39
C GLU A 55 -1.32 -11.64 -8.25
N TYR A 56 0.00 -11.81 -8.39
CA TYR A 56 0.97 -11.39 -7.37
C TYR A 56 1.31 -9.88 -7.42
N ARG A 57 0.99 -9.21 -8.52
CA ARG A 57 1.37 -7.80 -8.78
C ARG A 57 0.19 -6.85 -8.76
N ASP A 58 -1.00 -7.38 -8.98
CA ASP A 58 -2.20 -6.60 -9.21
C ASP A 58 -3.17 -6.73 -8.02
N ALA A 59 -3.37 -5.63 -7.28
CA ALA A 59 -4.31 -5.56 -6.16
C ALA A 59 -5.76 -5.26 -6.58
N GLY A 60 -6.08 -5.25 -7.87
CA GLY A 60 -7.36 -4.80 -8.41
C GLY A 60 -7.47 -3.27 -8.59
N PHE A 61 -6.39 -2.53 -8.31
CA PHE A 61 -6.31 -1.08 -8.46
C PHE A 61 -5.52 -0.67 -9.71
N ALA A 62 -5.79 0.52 -10.24
CA ALA A 62 -5.03 1.09 -11.35
C ALA A 62 -3.89 1.95 -10.80
N GLY A 63 -2.70 1.83 -11.39
CA GLY A 63 -1.55 2.65 -11.03
C GLY A 63 -1.24 2.62 -9.53
N ASP A 64 -1.26 3.80 -8.91
CA ASP A 64 -0.98 4.03 -7.48
C ASP A 64 -2.24 4.18 -6.60
N ASP A 65 -3.42 3.85 -7.12
CA ASP A 65 -4.69 4.05 -6.41
C ASP A 65 -4.79 3.23 -5.11
N LEU A 66 -4.12 2.07 -5.02
CA LEU A 66 -4.09 1.27 -3.79
C LEU A 66 -3.35 2.01 -2.67
N VAL A 67 -2.17 2.54 -2.96
CA VAL A 67 -1.36 3.29 -1.99
C VAL A 67 -2.11 4.55 -1.60
N ALA A 68 -2.73 5.23 -2.57
CA ALA A 68 -3.58 6.39 -2.30
C ALA A 68 -4.76 6.05 -1.36
N ALA A 69 -5.44 4.92 -1.56
CA ALA A 69 -6.53 4.47 -0.71
C ALA A 69 -6.06 4.17 0.72
N VAL A 70 -4.91 3.51 0.87
CA VAL A 70 -4.31 3.24 2.19
C VAL A 70 -3.97 4.55 2.91
N VAL A 71 -3.28 5.49 2.24
CA VAL A 71 -2.89 6.77 2.85
C VAL A 71 -4.10 7.60 3.25
N ARG A 72 -5.15 7.66 2.41
CA ARG A 72 -6.39 8.38 2.73
C ARG A 72 -7.11 7.77 3.94
N GLY A 73 -7.21 6.43 4.01
CA GLY A 73 -8.03 5.74 5.01
C GLY A 73 -7.33 5.46 6.35
N VAL A 74 -6.00 5.45 6.42
CA VAL A 74 -5.29 4.94 7.62
C VAL A 74 -5.59 5.73 8.89
N GLY A 75 -5.91 7.02 8.76
CA GLY A 75 -6.27 7.85 9.91
C GLY A 75 -7.51 7.38 10.66
N GLU A 76 -8.44 6.68 10.00
CA GLU A 76 -9.68 6.18 10.64
C GLU A 76 -9.44 5.03 11.62
N VAL A 77 -8.31 4.33 11.48
CA VAL A 77 -7.94 3.19 12.32
C VAL A 77 -6.75 3.49 13.23
N LEU A 78 -6.29 4.75 13.31
CA LEU A 78 -5.25 5.16 14.23
C LEU A 78 -5.83 5.73 15.52
N THR A 79 -5.23 5.39 16.66
CA THR A 79 -5.44 6.14 17.90
C THR A 79 -4.85 7.55 17.78
N PRO A 80 -5.33 8.54 18.55
CA PRO A 80 -4.66 9.84 18.63
C PRO A 80 -3.19 9.68 19.07
N GLY A 81 -2.25 10.14 18.24
CA GLY A 81 -0.81 9.95 18.44
C GLY A 81 -0.28 8.58 17.99
N GLY A 82 -1.13 7.75 17.39
CA GLY A 82 -0.75 6.54 16.70
C GLY A 82 0.09 6.83 15.45
N VAL A 83 0.81 5.81 14.96
CA VAL A 83 1.72 5.94 13.81
C VAL A 83 1.46 4.85 12.80
N ALA A 84 1.26 5.25 11.54
CA ALA A 84 1.30 4.36 10.40
C ALA A 84 2.67 4.38 9.71
N GLN A 85 3.20 3.21 9.37
CA GLN A 85 4.43 3.06 8.58
C GLN A 85 4.14 2.24 7.34
N LEU A 86 4.44 2.82 6.18
CA LEU A 86 4.03 2.32 4.89
C LEU A 86 5.22 2.33 3.94
N LEU A 87 5.30 1.32 3.08
CA LEU A 87 6.15 1.34 1.90
C LEU A 87 5.26 1.38 0.65
N GLY A 88 5.59 2.23 -0.32
CA GLY A 88 4.78 2.36 -1.52
C GLY A 88 5.52 3.04 -2.67
N ASN A 89 4.95 2.94 -3.86
CA ASN A 89 5.31 3.72 -5.03
C ASN A 89 4.14 4.63 -5.39
N TRP A 90 4.45 5.74 -6.07
CA TRP A 90 3.48 6.64 -6.67
C TRP A 90 3.96 7.06 -8.06
N GLU A 91 3.04 7.50 -8.90
CA GLU A 91 3.32 7.92 -10.27
C GLU A 91 3.56 9.43 -10.35
N TYR A 92 4.57 9.81 -11.11
CA TYR A 92 4.64 11.14 -11.73
C TYR A 92 3.82 11.12 -13.02
N ARG A 93 3.06 12.19 -13.26
CA ARG A 93 2.24 12.34 -14.47
C ARG A 93 2.60 13.63 -15.18
N ASP A 94 2.27 13.72 -16.46
CA ASP A 94 2.52 14.93 -17.24
C ASP A 94 1.84 16.14 -16.59
N GLY A 95 2.64 17.08 -16.08
CA GLY A 95 2.16 18.28 -15.40
C GLY A 95 1.69 18.09 -13.96
N GLU A 96 1.91 16.92 -13.35
CA GLU A 96 1.53 16.62 -11.97
C GLU A 96 2.71 15.97 -11.23
N ASP A 97 3.24 16.67 -10.23
CA ASP A 97 4.35 16.18 -9.42
C ASP A 97 3.90 15.04 -8.48
N GLY A 98 4.67 13.95 -8.44
CA GLY A 98 4.33 12.77 -7.65
C GLY A 98 4.22 13.05 -6.14
N LEU A 99 5.11 13.87 -5.58
CA LEU A 99 5.05 14.21 -4.16
C LEU A 99 3.86 15.11 -3.83
N GLU A 100 3.51 16.04 -4.72
CA GLU A 100 2.28 16.84 -4.59
C GLU A 100 1.03 15.94 -4.55
N ARG A 101 1.00 14.88 -5.36
CA ARG A 101 -0.09 13.88 -5.32
C ARG A 101 -0.16 13.16 -3.98
N VAL A 102 0.97 12.70 -3.44
CA VAL A 102 0.99 12.02 -2.12
C VAL A 102 0.53 12.98 -1.02
N GLN A 103 0.96 14.25 -1.06
CA GLN A 103 0.48 15.28 -0.13
C GLN A 103 -1.03 15.48 -0.23
N ALA A 104 -1.58 15.50 -1.44
CA ALA A 104 -3.03 15.59 -1.64
C ALA A 104 -3.79 14.38 -1.08
N TRP A 105 -3.19 13.18 -1.06
CA TRP A 105 -3.80 12.01 -0.43
C TRP A 105 -3.85 12.13 1.09
N VAL A 106 -2.77 12.62 1.70
CA VAL A 106 -2.71 12.90 3.14
C VAL A 106 -3.77 13.97 3.51
N ALA A 107 -3.83 15.05 2.75
CA ALA A 107 -4.80 16.13 2.96
C ALA A 107 -6.26 15.69 2.75
N ALA A 108 -6.49 14.67 1.94
CA ALA A 108 -7.81 14.08 1.70
C ALA A 108 -8.23 13.07 2.78
N SER A 109 -7.38 12.76 3.76
CA SER A 109 -7.76 11.88 4.86
C SER A 109 -8.89 12.52 5.70
N PRO A 110 -9.95 11.76 6.07
CA PRO A 110 -11.03 12.29 6.90
C PRO A 110 -10.58 12.60 8.33
N VAL A 111 -9.47 11.99 8.77
CA VAL A 111 -8.81 12.28 10.04
C VAL A 111 -7.52 13.04 9.73
N PRO A 112 -7.26 14.21 10.34
CA PRO A 112 -6.03 14.96 10.09
C PRO A 112 -4.78 14.13 10.41
N LEU A 113 -3.83 14.13 9.47
CA LEU A 113 -2.57 13.40 9.60
C LEU A 113 -1.39 14.36 9.41
N ASP A 114 -0.37 14.19 10.25
CA ASP A 114 0.97 14.67 9.99
C ASP A 114 1.74 13.58 9.23
N ALA A 115 2.44 13.93 8.16
CA ALA A 115 3.13 12.97 7.31
C ALA A 115 4.59 13.34 7.05
N TRP A 116 5.46 12.34 7.12
CA TRP A 116 6.79 12.39 6.54
C TRP A 116 6.81 11.50 5.30
N ILE A 117 7.05 12.11 4.14
CA ILE A 117 7.10 11.42 2.86
C ILE A 117 8.55 11.49 2.38
N VAL A 118 9.17 10.33 2.16
CA VAL A 118 10.56 10.24 1.73
C VAL A 118 10.59 9.52 0.38
N GLU A 119 10.91 10.27 -0.67
CA GLU A 119 11.20 9.69 -1.98
C GLU A 119 12.62 9.11 -1.98
N ARG A 120 12.74 7.80 -2.18
CA ARG A 120 14.04 7.15 -2.26
C ARG A 120 14.68 7.29 -3.64
N GLU A 121 13.87 7.15 -4.69
CA GLU A 121 14.33 7.00 -6.06
C GLU A 121 13.20 7.30 -7.04
N GLN A 122 13.53 7.98 -8.14
CA GLN A 122 12.64 8.18 -9.27
C GLN A 122 13.17 7.35 -10.45
N LEU A 123 12.29 6.56 -11.07
CA LEU A 123 12.62 5.76 -12.24
C LEU A 123 11.73 6.19 -13.41
N ASP A 124 12.32 6.29 -14.60
CA ASP A 124 11.53 6.40 -15.82
C ASP A 124 10.76 5.09 -16.09
N PRO A 125 9.71 5.10 -16.93
CA PRO A 125 8.89 3.91 -17.17
C PRO A 125 9.68 2.70 -17.72
N LEU A 126 10.73 2.94 -18.51
CA LEU A 126 11.54 1.86 -19.08
C LEU A 126 12.44 1.22 -18.02
N ALA A 127 13.11 2.04 -17.20
CA ALA A 127 13.92 1.60 -16.08
C ALA A 127 13.08 0.86 -15.03
N TYR A 128 11.87 1.37 -14.74
CA TYR A 128 10.91 0.72 -13.85
C TYR A 128 10.48 -0.64 -14.38
N ALA A 129 10.08 -0.73 -15.66
CA ALA A 129 9.73 -2.00 -16.28
C ALA A 129 10.91 -2.99 -16.27
N GLN A 130 12.14 -2.52 -16.55
CA GLN A 130 13.34 -3.36 -16.50
C GLN A 130 13.62 -3.91 -15.09
N LEU A 131 13.44 -3.09 -14.05
CA LEU A 131 13.58 -3.51 -12.65
C LEU A 131 12.66 -4.71 -12.37
N TRP A 132 11.37 -4.58 -12.68
CA TRP A 132 10.38 -5.62 -12.37
C TRP A 132 10.40 -6.81 -13.33
N VAL A 133 10.94 -6.65 -14.53
CA VAL A 133 11.24 -7.79 -15.42
C VAL A 133 12.37 -8.63 -14.83
N ARG A 134 13.43 -8.00 -14.29
CA ARG A 134 14.54 -8.72 -13.64
C ARG A 134 14.14 -9.37 -12.32
N ASP A 135 13.25 -8.74 -11.57
CA ASP A 135 12.77 -9.23 -10.26
C ASP A 135 11.58 -10.20 -10.39
N GLY A 136 11.10 -10.43 -11.62
CA GLY A 136 9.94 -11.30 -11.90
C GLY A 136 10.23 -12.78 -12.07
N GLY A 137 11.51 -13.18 -12.06
CA GLY A 137 11.97 -14.52 -12.42
C GLY A 137 12.77 -14.54 -13.71
#